data_AF-A0A835I0Q0-F1
#
_entry.id   AF-A0A835I0Q0-F1
#
_cell.length_a   1.000
_cell.length_b   1.000
_cell.length_c   1.000
_cell.angle_alpha   90.00
_cell.angle_beta   90.00
_cell.angle_gamma   90.00
#
_symmetry.space_group_name_H-M   'P 1'
#
loop_
_entity.id
_entity.type
_entity.pdbx_description
1 polymer ?
#
loop_
_entity_poly.entity_id
_entity_poly.type
_entity_poly.pdbx_seq_one_letter_code
_entity_poly.pdbx_strand_id
1 'polypeptide(L)'
;MLLELVVVLLDSLLVPVLVQRQVGVLRPIGKRDGEEEEVDNENNKFDDFEGNDVGIFVSSEYDADDKEADNIDKQMELRRKDKKETRLKDDIDISEQFSGEKRKLSEITEKEWENIPESKVSASRMKKKRFEIYDPVLDIMLGKARQEHEYVTALDPKSKAAGGTETDLTAMGKGRNIVLAVKLDRLSGSVSGATVVDPKGYLTDLNSKNVMGNVNIGEDIKKSRLLLIDCCSSLLLKRIRNTLQGGLLRLGWNG
;
A
#
# COMPACT_ATOMS: atom_id res chain seq x y z
N MET A 1 50.01 -11.83 -30.50
CA MET A 1 50.05 -10.96 -31.70
C MET A 1 48.76 -11.01 -32.53
N LEU A 2 48.20 -12.18 -32.84
CA LEU A 2 46.90 -12.24 -33.55
C LEU A 2 45.69 -11.82 -32.69
N LEU A 3 45.74 -12.01 -31.37
CA LEU A 3 44.66 -11.57 -30.46
C LEU A 3 44.70 -10.07 -30.16
N GLU A 4 45.90 -9.46 -30.12
CA GLU A 4 46.09 -8.01 -29.96
C GLU A 4 45.54 -7.23 -31.18
N LEU A 5 45.70 -7.79 -32.39
CA LEU A 5 45.21 -7.18 -33.64
C LEU A 5 43.69 -7.23 -33.77
N VAL A 6 43.02 -8.22 -33.17
CA VAL A 6 41.55 -8.36 -33.18
C VAL A 6 40.90 -7.39 -32.19
N VAL A 7 41.52 -7.14 -31.04
CA VAL A 7 41.01 -6.18 -30.04
C VAL A 7 41.09 -4.75 -30.57
N VAL A 8 42.20 -4.36 -31.21
CA VAL A 8 42.33 -3.03 -31.84
C VAL A 8 41.37 -2.86 -33.02
N LEU A 9 41.06 -3.92 -33.77
CA LEU A 9 40.08 -3.85 -34.87
C LEU A 9 38.63 -3.77 -34.37
N LEU A 10 38.29 -4.42 -33.25
CA LEU A 10 36.95 -4.33 -32.65
C LEU A 10 36.72 -2.99 -31.93
N ASP A 11 37.75 -2.41 -31.31
CA ASP A 11 37.65 -1.09 -30.67
C ASP A 11 37.58 0.07 -31.69
N SER A 12 38.11 -0.13 -32.91
CA SER A 12 38.06 0.85 -33.99
C SER A 12 36.74 0.84 -34.79
N LEU A 13 35.91 -0.22 -34.66
CA LEU A 13 34.69 -0.39 -35.45
C LEU A 13 33.37 -0.21 -34.69
N LEU A 14 33.40 0.16 -33.40
CA LEU A 14 32.16 0.41 -32.65
C LEU A 14 32.24 1.60 -31.69
N VAL A 15 32.70 2.74 -32.22
CA VAL A 15 32.43 4.06 -31.64
C VAL A 15 30.99 4.45 -32.00
N PRO A 16 30.10 4.74 -31.03
CA PRO A 16 28.75 5.18 -31.31
C PRO A 16 28.76 6.62 -31.86
N VAL A 17 28.20 6.78 -33.06
CA VAL A 17 27.84 8.07 -33.67
C VAL A 17 26.82 8.77 -32.76
N LEU A 18 27.29 9.81 -32.09
CA LEU A 18 26.54 10.73 -31.23
C LEU A 18 26.30 12.01 -32.03
N VAL A 19 25.08 12.22 -32.55
CA VAL A 19 24.63 13.52 -33.06
C VAL A 19 23.18 13.78 -32.61
N GLN A 20 23.08 14.70 -31.65
CA GLN A 20 22.06 15.72 -31.40
C GLN A 20 20.57 15.35 -31.42
N ARG A 21 20.02 15.24 -30.21
CA ARG A 21 18.68 15.77 -29.90
C ARG A 21 18.73 16.40 -28.50
N GLN A 22 18.49 17.71 -28.43
CA GLN A 22 18.42 18.50 -27.21
C GLN A 22 17.43 17.85 -26.21
N VAL A 23 17.92 17.40 -25.06
CA VAL A 23 17.09 17.07 -23.89
C VAL A 23 17.43 18.10 -22.82
N GLY A 24 16.42 18.87 -22.40
CA GLY A 24 16.54 19.89 -21.38
C GLY A 24 17.08 19.33 -20.07
N VAL A 25 18.14 19.94 -19.59
CA VAL A 25 18.76 19.63 -18.29
C VAL A 25 17.97 20.38 -17.21
N LEU A 26 17.19 19.65 -16.41
CA LEU A 26 16.62 20.13 -15.17
C LEU A 26 17.75 20.33 -14.14
N ARG A 27 17.96 21.56 -13.70
CA ARG A 27 18.95 21.95 -12.69
C ARG A 27 18.41 21.66 -11.28
N PRO A 28 19.21 21.12 -10.34
CA PRO A 28 18.75 20.86 -8.97
C PRO A 28 18.66 22.18 -8.17
N ILE A 29 17.60 22.31 -7.37
CA ILE A 29 17.38 23.41 -6.44
C ILE A 29 18.33 23.24 -5.25
N GLY A 30 19.42 23.99 -5.25
CA GLY A 30 20.29 24.19 -4.08
C GLY A 30 19.77 25.37 -3.27
N LYS A 31 19.45 25.12 -2.00
CA LYS A 31 19.23 26.16 -0.98
C LYS A 31 20.45 27.08 -0.92
N ARG A 32 20.24 28.38 -1.05
CA ARG A 32 21.15 29.42 -0.57
C ARG A 32 20.32 30.51 0.07
N ASP A 33 20.58 30.71 1.35
CA ASP A 33 20.16 31.86 2.13
C ASP A 33 20.82 33.10 1.54
N GLY A 34 20.08 34.19 1.40
CA GLY A 34 20.58 35.44 0.85
C GLY A 34 19.44 36.38 0.47
N GLU A 35 19.22 37.35 1.35
CA GLU A 35 18.87 38.74 1.08
C GLU A 35 17.73 38.99 0.07
N GLU A 36 16.60 39.47 0.59
CA GLU A 36 15.50 40.07 -0.18
C GLU A 36 16.00 41.33 -0.90
N GLU A 37 16.70 41.17 -2.01
CA GLU A 37 16.69 42.17 -3.07
C GLU A 37 15.29 42.11 -3.70
N GLU A 38 14.48 43.13 -3.46
CA GLU A 38 13.35 43.46 -4.34
C GLU A 38 13.93 43.73 -5.73
N VAL A 39 14.09 42.67 -6.51
CA VAL A 39 14.20 42.78 -7.95
C VAL A 39 12.84 43.28 -8.40
N ASP A 40 12.75 44.59 -8.63
CA ASP A 40 11.68 45.19 -9.41
C ASP A 40 11.55 44.36 -10.69
N ASN A 41 10.57 43.48 -10.70
CA ASN A 41 10.55 42.35 -11.63
C ASN A 41 10.02 42.90 -12.96
N GLU A 42 10.89 43.52 -13.75
CA GLU A 42 10.58 44.03 -15.10
C GLU A 42 9.94 42.91 -15.98
N ASN A 43 10.24 41.64 -15.65
CA ASN A 43 9.63 40.46 -16.26
C ASN A 43 8.14 40.26 -15.92
N ASN A 44 7.60 40.83 -14.84
CA ASN A 44 6.17 40.76 -14.53
C ASN A 44 5.33 41.76 -15.34
N LYS A 45 6.00 42.73 -15.98
CA LYS A 45 5.37 43.79 -16.77
C LYS A 45 5.38 43.49 -18.27
N PHE A 46 6.21 42.55 -18.69
CA PHE A 46 6.33 42.08 -20.05
C PHE A 46 5.57 40.76 -20.20
N ASP A 47 4.49 40.76 -20.98
CA ASP A 47 3.83 39.55 -21.44
C ASP A 47 4.41 39.10 -22.80
N ASP A 48 4.58 37.80 -23.02
CA ASP A 48 5.12 37.27 -24.28
C ASP A 48 4.22 37.57 -25.49
N PHE A 49 2.92 37.81 -25.24
CA PHE A 49 1.94 38.14 -26.28
C PHE A 49 1.71 39.65 -26.42
N GLU A 50 1.43 40.35 -25.32
CA GLU A 50 1.11 41.80 -25.34
C GLU A 50 2.32 42.71 -25.17
N GLY A 51 3.49 42.17 -24.85
CA GLY A 51 4.72 42.93 -24.62
C GLY A 51 4.66 43.74 -23.32
N ASN A 52 5.29 44.91 -23.31
CA ASN A 52 5.27 45.80 -22.14
C ASN A 52 3.97 46.62 -22.12
N ASP A 53 3.09 46.32 -21.17
CA ASP A 53 1.80 46.99 -20.96
C ASP A 53 1.97 48.40 -20.35
N VAL A 54 2.61 49.29 -21.11
CA VAL A 54 2.69 50.72 -20.79
C VAL A 54 2.03 51.44 -21.94
N GLY A 55 0.77 51.82 -21.76
CA GLY A 55 -0.04 52.50 -22.77
C GLY A 55 0.68 53.66 -23.47
N ILE A 56 1.30 53.36 -24.62
CA ILE A 56 2.16 54.27 -25.40
C ILE A 56 1.34 55.45 -25.96
N PHE A 57 0.03 55.27 -26.14
CA PHE A 57 -0.86 56.23 -26.77
C PHE A 57 -1.60 57.16 -25.79
N VAL A 58 -1.33 57.08 -24.49
CA VAL A 58 -2.02 57.92 -23.48
C VAL A 58 -1.68 59.41 -23.63
N SER A 59 -0.56 59.77 -24.28
CA SER A 59 -0.14 61.16 -24.45
C SER A 59 -0.52 61.80 -25.80
N SER A 60 -1.11 61.06 -26.74
CA SER A 60 -1.54 61.63 -28.03
C SER A 60 -2.92 62.29 -27.92
N GLU A 61 -3.17 63.30 -28.74
CA GLU A 61 -4.46 64.01 -28.79
C GLU A 61 -5.57 63.06 -29.27
N TYR A 62 -6.63 62.94 -28.48
CA TYR A 62 -7.75 62.04 -28.75
C TYR A 62 -8.89 62.83 -29.43
N ASP A 63 -9.13 62.55 -30.70
CA ASP A 63 -10.01 63.34 -31.55
C ASP A 63 -11.45 62.79 -31.61
N ALA A 64 -12.26 63.32 -32.54
CA ALA A 64 -13.65 62.88 -32.72
C ALA A 64 -13.73 61.51 -33.42
N ASP A 65 -12.76 61.20 -34.27
CA ASP A 65 -12.70 59.96 -35.03
C ASP A 65 -12.28 58.80 -34.10
N ASP A 66 -11.38 59.08 -33.15
CA ASP A 66 -11.00 58.15 -32.09
C ASP A 66 -12.20 57.76 -31.22
N LYS A 67 -13.04 58.73 -30.84
CA LYS A 67 -14.27 58.49 -30.07
C LYS A 67 -15.27 57.64 -30.84
N GLU A 68 -15.37 57.84 -32.16
CA GLU A 68 -16.24 57.03 -33.01
C GLU A 68 -15.73 55.59 -33.13
N ALA A 69 -14.43 55.41 -33.31
CA ALA A 69 -13.79 54.10 -33.32
C ALA A 69 -14.02 53.32 -32.01
N ASP A 70 -13.80 53.97 -30.86
CA ASP A 70 -14.06 53.42 -29.53
C ASP A 70 -15.50 52.95 -29.35
N ASN A 71 -16.45 53.73 -29.89
CA ASN A 71 -17.87 53.42 -29.79
C ASN A 71 -18.26 52.24 -30.67
N ILE A 72 -17.63 52.09 -31.84
CA ILE A 72 -17.78 50.92 -32.71
C ILE A 72 -17.27 49.66 -32.00
N ASP A 73 -16.10 49.73 -31.35
CA ASP A 73 -15.54 48.60 -30.60
C ASP A 73 -16.42 48.18 -29.42
N LYS A 74 -16.92 49.15 -28.63
CA LYS A 74 -17.89 48.90 -27.55
C LYS A 74 -19.16 48.21 -28.08
N GLN A 75 -19.68 48.63 -29.24
CA GLN A 75 -20.84 47.97 -29.86
C GLN A 75 -20.55 46.54 -30.31
N MET A 76 -19.34 46.27 -30.81
CA MET A 76 -18.92 44.92 -31.21
C MET A 76 -18.71 43.99 -30.01
N GLU A 77 -18.26 44.51 -28.88
CA GLU A 77 -18.15 43.77 -27.62
C GLU A 77 -19.51 43.43 -27.02
N LEU A 78 -20.50 44.34 -27.09
CA LEU A 78 -21.86 44.10 -26.59
C LEU A 78 -22.51 42.84 -27.20
N ARG A 79 -22.21 42.53 -28.46
CA ARG A 79 -22.70 41.29 -29.13
C ARG A 79 -22.11 40.00 -28.53
N ARG A 80 -20.96 40.09 -27.88
CA ARG A 80 -20.25 38.95 -27.24
C ARG A 80 -20.36 38.95 -25.73
N LYS A 81 -20.80 40.07 -25.15
CA LYS A 81 -20.78 40.36 -23.72
C LYS A 81 -21.55 39.33 -22.92
N ASP A 82 -22.77 38.98 -23.33
CA ASP A 82 -23.63 38.09 -22.54
C ASP A 82 -22.96 36.73 -22.27
N LYS A 83 -22.35 36.10 -23.27
CA LYS A 83 -21.68 34.79 -23.12
C LYS A 83 -20.36 34.88 -22.35
N LYS A 84 -19.65 36.00 -22.46
CA LYS A 84 -18.40 36.24 -21.73
C LYS A 84 -18.70 36.52 -20.27
N GLU A 85 -19.73 37.32 -20.00
CA GLU A 85 -20.19 37.68 -18.67
C GLU A 85 -20.83 36.50 -17.93
N THR A 86 -21.55 35.59 -18.60
CA THR A 86 -22.02 34.36 -17.94
C THR A 86 -20.85 33.48 -17.49
N ARG A 87 -19.84 33.30 -18.35
CA ARG A 87 -18.64 32.51 -18.01
C ARG A 87 -17.85 33.14 -16.87
N LEU A 88 -17.67 34.46 -16.93
CA LEU A 88 -16.94 35.20 -15.88
C LEU A 88 -17.72 35.27 -14.56
N LYS A 89 -19.06 35.25 -14.59
CA LYS A 89 -19.87 35.20 -13.36
C LYS A 89 -19.83 33.83 -12.68
N ASP A 90 -19.69 32.76 -13.46
CA ASP A 90 -19.52 31.41 -12.92
C ASP A 90 -18.16 31.24 -12.23
N ASP A 91 -17.16 32.05 -12.61
CA ASP A 91 -15.86 32.16 -11.96
C ASP A 91 -15.97 33.00 -10.67
N ILE A 92 -16.50 32.39 -9.60
CA ILE A 92 -16.56 33.02 -8.28
C ILE A 92 -15.15 33.10 -7.70
N ASP A 93 -14.74 34.30 -7.26
CA ASP A 93 -13.45 34.51 -6.59
C ASP A 93 -13.32 33.59 -5.36
N ILE A 94 -12.16 32.95 -5.27
CA ILE A 94 -11.81 32.02 -4.19
C ILE A 94 -11.93 32.73 -2.83
N SER A 95 -11.58 34.02 -2.77
CA SER A 95 -11.71 34.80 -1.53
C SER A 95 -13.16 34.96 -1.08
N GLU A 96 -14.09 35.12 -2.01
CA GLU A 96 -15.51 35.25 -1.74
C GLU A 96 -16.12 33.93 -1.28
N GLN A 97 -15.72 32.81 -1.89
CA GLN A 97 -16.13 31.45 -1.50
C GLN A 97 -15.81 31.14 -0.04
N PHE A 98 -14.66 31.60 0.46
CA PHE A 98 -14.23 31.37 1.85
C PHE A 98 -14.58 32.49 2.82
N SER A 99 -15.27 33.54 2.38
CA SER A 99 -15.58 34.70 3.22
C SER A 99 -16.51 34.35 4.39
N GLY A 100 -17.46 33.44 4.18
CA GLY A 100 -18.37 32.95 5.21
C GLY A 100 -17.66 32.10 6.26
N GLU A 101 -16.76 31.22 5.82
CA GLU A 101 -15.92 30.38 6.68
C GLU A 101 -14.94 31.23 7.48
N LYS A 102 -14.33 32.25 6.88
CA LYS A 102 -13.44 33.19 7.59
C LYS A 102 -14.16 33.91 8.72
N ARG A 103 -15.44 34.27 8.56
CA ARG A 103 -16.25 34.84 9.65
C ARG A 103 -16.47 33.82 10.78
N LYS A 104 -16.77 32.56 10.45
CA LYS A 104 -16.91 31.48 11.46
C LYS A 104 -15.60 31.19 12.19
N LEU A 105 -14.46 31.27 11.50
CA LEU A 105 -13.14 31.09 12.12
C LEU A 105 -12.78 32.21 13.11
N SER A 106 -13.41 33.39 13.02
CA SER A 106 -13.22 34.46 14.00
C SER A 106 -13.86 34.19 15.36
N GLU A 107 -14.77 33.21 15.44
CA GLU A 107 -15.44 32.78 16.69
C GLU A 107 -14.55 31.83 17.52
N ILE A 108 -13.50 31.26 16.92
CA ILE A 108 -12.58 30.31 17.56
C ILE A 108 -11.61 31.05 18.48
N THR A 109 -11.48 30.56 19.71
CA THR A 109 -10.64 31.19 20.74
C THR A 109 -9.17 30.86 20.57
N GLU A 110 -8.27 31.76 21.00
CA GLU A 110 -6.80 31.57 20.90
C GLU A 110 -6.31 30.26 21.54
N LYS A 111 -6.98 29.80 22.61
CA LYS A 111 -6.69 28.51 23.25
C LYS A 111 -7.00 27.32 22.36
N GLU A 112 -8.02 27.40 21.52
CA GLU A 112 -8.35 26.35 20.55
C GLU A 112 -7.36 26.37 19.38
N TRP A 113 -6.83 27.55 19.02
CA TRP A 113 -5.73 27.69 18.06
C TRP A 113 -4.44 27.02 18.54
N GLU A 114 -4.08 27.17 19.82
CA GLU A 114 -2.91 26.52 20.41
C GLU A 114 -3.05 24.99 20.49
N ASN A 115 -4.27 24.47 20.54
CA ASN A 115 -4.56 23.04 20.64
C ASN A 115 -4.76 22.37 19.28
N ILE A 116 -4.58 23.08 18.16
CA ILE A 116 -4.60 22.44 16.84
C ILE A 116 -3.39 21.50 16.76
N PRO A 117 -3.60 20.18 16.65
CA PRO A 117 -2.48 19.26 16.53
C PRO A 117 -1.74 19.55 15.21
N GLU A 118 -0.43 19.71 15.28
CA GLU A 118 0.41 19.74 14.06
C GLU A 118 0.09 18.50 13.22
N SER A 119 -0.28 18.73 11.97
CA SER A 119 -0.72 17.64 11.11
C SER A 119 0.42 16.64 10.96
N LYS A 120 0.26 15.42 11.49
CA LYS A 120 1.14 14.28 11.18
C LYS A 120 0.80 13.74 9.80
N VAL A 121 0.82 14.59 8.79
CA VAL A 121 0.46 14.23 7.42
C VAL A 121 1.72 13.74 6.70
N SER A 122 1.68 12.46 6.31
CA SER A 122 2.31 11.92 5.08
C SER A 122 3.68 11.22 5.11
N ALA A 123 4.25 10.80 6.23
CA ALA A 123 5.37 9.83 6.19
C ALA A 123 4.96 8.49 5.51
N SER A 124 3.67 8.14 5.55
CA SER A 124 3.10 6.97 4.87
C SER A 124 2.81 7.21 3.37
N ARG A 125 2.44 8.43 2.98
CA ARG A 125 2.06 8.76 1.58
C ARG A 125 3.28 8.85 0.65
N MET A 126 4.45 9.23 1.17
CA MET A 126 5.69 9.29 0.37
C MET A 126 6.30 7.92 0.06
N LYS A 127 5.94 6.84 0.78
CA LYS A 127 6.60 5.53 0.68
C LYS A 127 5.99 4.55 -0.34
N LYS A 128 4.94 4.93 -1.05
CA LYS A 128 4.26 4.02 -1.99
C LYS A 128 3.90 4.70 -3.32
N LYS A 129 4.90 5.22 -4.04
CA LYS A 129 4.81 5.18 -5.50
C LYS A 129 5.06 3.73 -5.92
N ARG A 130 4.01 2.92 -5.93
CA ARG A 130 4.06 1.63 -6.61
C ARG A 130 4.18 1.96 -8.09
N PHE A 131 5.26 1.50 -8.72
CA PHE A 131 5.34 1.55 -10.17
C PHE A 131 4.20 0.71 -10.73
N GLU A 132 3.37 1.31 -11.58
CA GLU A 132 2.33 0.61 -12.31
C GLU A 132 3.04 -0.18 -13.41
N ILE A 133 3.33 -1.45 -13.12
CA ILE A 133 3.74 -2.43 -14.15
C ILE A 133 2.43 -2.87 -14.80
N TYR A 134 2.18 -2.36 -16.01
CA TYR A 134 1.05 -2.77 -16.83
C TYR A 134 1.38 -4.10 -17.49
N ASP A 135 1.06 -5.19 -16.82
CA ASP A 135 1.08 -6.51 -17.45
C ASP A 135 -0.13 -6.62 -18.40
N PRO A 136 0.04 -7.20 -19.60
CA PRO A 136 -1.09 -7.49 -20.47
C PRO A 136 -2.10 -8.36 -19.71
N VAL A 137 -3.38 -8.03 -19.87
CA VAL A 137 -4.47 -8.77 -19.23
C VAL A 137 -4.36 -10.24 -19.65
N LEU A 138 -4.18 -11.13 -18.67
CA LEU A 138 -4.17 -12.57 -18.91
C LEU A 138 -5.57 -13.02 -19.40
N ASP A 139 -5.63 -13.78 -20.49
CA ASP A 139 -6.88 -14.28 -21.10
C ASP A 139 -7.77 -15.10 -20.14
N ILE A 140 -7.19 -15.62 -19.05
CA ILE A 140 -7.91 -16.31 -17.96
C ILE A 140 -8.88 -15.36 -17.23
N MET A 141 -8.54 -14.07 -17.12
CA MET A 141 -9.43 -13.07 -16.53
C MET A 141 -10.64 -12.79 -17.42
N LEU A 142 -10.49 -12.80 -18.74
CA LEU A 142 -11.61 -12.70 -19.68
C LEU A 142 -12.53 -13.93 -19.59
N GLY A 143 -11.96 -15.13 -19.49
CA GLY A 143 -12.72 -16.37 -19.32
C GLY A 143 -13.58 -16.36 -18.05
N LYS A 144 -13.02 -15.87 -16.95
CA LYS A 144 -13.74 -15.73 -15.67
C LYS A 144 -14.81 -14.62 -15.72
N ALA A 145 -14.50 -13.46 -16.31
CA ALA A 145 -15.47 -12.38 -16.48
C ALA A 145 -16.69 -12.83 -17.30
N ARG A 146 -16.47 -13.67 -18.33
CA ARG A 146 -17.56 -14.26 -19.12
C ARG A 146 -18.45 -15.20 -18.30
N GLN A 147 -17.86 -16.04 -17.44
CA GLN A 147 -18.60 -16.92 -16.53
C GLN A 147 -19.35 -16.15 -15.43
N GLU A 148 -18.77 -15.07 -14.90
CA GLU A 148 -19.43 -14.21 -13.92
C GLU A 148 -20.64 -13.50 -14.53
N HIS A 149 -20.51 -12.99 -15.77
CA HIS A 149 -21.64 -12.40 -16.49
C HIS A 149 -22.76 -13.41 -16.75
N GLU A 150 -22.41 -14.68 -16.96
CA GLU A 150 -23.38 -15.77 -17.14
C GLU A 150 -24.21 -16.04 -15.87
N TYR A 151 -23.61 -15.91 -14.67
CA TYR A 151 -24.32 -16.13 -13.40
C TYR A 151 -25.11 -14.91 -12.85
N VAL A 152 -24.93 -13.69 -13.40
CA VAL A 152 -25.52 -12.45 -12.86
C VAL A 152 -26.76 -11.96 -13.64
N THR A 153 -27.16 -12.62 -14.73
CA THR A 153 -28.31 -12.19 -15.55
C THR A 153 -29.69 -12.38 -14.87
N ALA A 154 -29.74 -12.90 -13.65
CA ALA A 154 -30.96 -13.03 -12.86
C ALA A 154 -30.88 -12.22 -11.54
N LEU A 155 -30.70 -10.89 -11.64
CA LEU A 155 -31.09 -9.98 -10.57
C LEU A 155 -32.42 -9.33 -10.95
N ASP A 156 -33.45 -9.63 -10.16
CA ASP A 156 -34.82 -9.14 -10.32
C ASP A 156 -34.86 -7.60 -10.34
N PRO A 157 -35.39 -6.95 -11.40
CA PRO A 157 -35.40 -5.49 -11.55
C PRO A 157 -36.17 -4.75 -10.44
N LYS A 158 -36.97 -5.47 -9.64
CA LYS A 158 -37.67 -4.90 -8.47
C LYS A 158 -36.73 -4.48 -7.33
N SER A 159 -35.49 -4.98 -7.32
CA SER A 159 -34.47 -4.66 -6.30
C SER A 159 -33.68 -3.37 -6.58
N LYS A 160 -33.80 -2.79 -7.79
CA LYS A 160 -33.00 -1.62 -8.23
C LYS A 160 -33.70 -0.28 -8.03
N ALA A 161 -34.98 -0.29 -7.65
CA ALA A 161 -35.81 0.91 -7.48
C ALA A 161 -35.78 1.49 -6.05
N ALA A 162 -35.12 0.84 -5.09
CA ALA A 162 -34.92 1.38 -3.76
C ALA A 162 -33.64 2.22 -3.75
N GLY A 163 -33.83 3.53 -3.66
CA GLY A 163 -32.82 4.57 -3.80
C GLY A 163 -31.63 4.44 -2.85
N GLY A 164 -30.57 5.17 -3.21
CA GLY A 164 -29.32 5.20 -2.48
C GLY A 164 -29.49 5.61 -1.03
N THR A 165 -29.34 4.63 -0.15
CA THR A 165 -28.85 4.80 1.21
C THR A 165 -28.02 3.55 1.47
N GLU A 166 -26.70 3.72 1.58
CA GLU A 166 -25.80 2.79 2.27
C GLU A 166 -26.13 1.30 2.07
N THR A 167 -25.95 0.79 0.85
CA THR A 167 -25.94 -0.67 0.65
C THR A 167 -24.72 -1.21 1.38
N ASP A 168 -24.89 -1.68 2.62
CA ASP A 168 -23.81 -2.21 3.45
C ASP A 168 -23.07 -3.32 2.71
N LEU A 169 -21.91 -2.97 2.18
CA LEU A 169 -21.03 -3.87 1.44
C LEU A 169 -20.56 -5.02 2.33
N THR A 170 -20.59 -4.84 3.66
CA THR A 170 -20.30 -5.88 4.65
C THR A 170 -21.39 -6.94 4.68
N ALA A 171 -22.67 -6.54 4.66
CA ALA A 171 -23.79 -7.48 4.57
C ALA A 171 -23.75 -8.27 3.25
N MET A 172 -23.45 -7.61 2.13
CA MET A 172 -23.25 -8.29 0.85
C MET A 172 -22.02 -9.22 0.87
N GLY A 173 -20.93 -8.82 1.52
CA GLY A 173 -19.73 -9.64 1.71
C GLY A 173 -19.97 -10.88 2.56
N LYS A 174 -20.71 -10.74 3.67
CA LYS A 174 -21.15 -11.86 4.53
C LYS A 174 -22.09 -12.80 3.77
N GLY A 175 -23.05 -12.27 3.02
CA GLY A 175 -23.96 -13.07 2.19
C GLY A 175 -23.23 -13.94 1.17
N ARG A 176 -22.23 -13.37 0.48
CA ARG A 176 -21.38 -14.14 -0.45
C ARG A 176 -20.55 -15.21 0.27
N ASN A 177 -19.98 -14.91 1.44
CA ASN A 177 -19.23 -15.88 2.23
C ASN A 177 -20.10 -17.06 2.65
N ILE A 178 -21.35 -16.81 3.06
CA ILE A 178 -22.31 -17.88 3.38
C ILE A 178 -22.61 -18.74 2.16
N VAL A 179 -22.83 -18.14 0.98
CA VAL A 179 -23.05 -18.91 -0.26
C VAL A 179 -21.84 -19.77 -0.62
N LEU A 180 -20.62 -19.25 -0.42
CA LEU A 180 -19.39 -20.01 -0.60
C LEU A 180 -19.28 -21.16 0.42
N ALA A 181 -19.59 -20.92 1.69
CA ALA A 181 -19.61 -21.93 2.73
C ALA A 181 -20.60 -23.06 2.38
N VAL A 182 -21.80 -22.74 1.88
CA VAL A 182 -22.78 -23.75 1.42
C VAL A 182 -22.28 -24.53 0.21
N LYS A 183 -21.61 -23.87 -0.75
CA LYS A 183 -21.01 -24.57 -1.90
C LYS A 183 -19.86 -25.48 -1.46
N LEU A 184 -19.01 -25.02 -0.54
CA LEU A 184 -17.92 -25.81 0.03
C LEU A 184 -18.45 -26.98 0.85
N ASP A 185 -19.54 -26.82 1.60
CA ASP A 185 -20.20 -27.90 2.35
C ASP A 185 -20.75 -28.98 1.42
N ARG A 186 -21.37 -28.57 0.30
CA ARG A 186 -21.81 -29.51 -0.75
C ARG A 186 -20.64 -30.27 -1.39
N LEU A 187 -19.52 -29.60 -1.66
CA LEU A 187 -18.32 -30.24 -2.22
C LEU A 187 -17.63 -31.12 -1.17
N SER A 188 -17.61 -30.69 0.10
CA SER A 188 -17.06 -31.43 1.23
C SER A 188 -17.88 -32.67 1.54
N GLY A 189 -19.20 -32.63 1.38
CA GLY A 189 -20.08 -33.79 1.50
C GLY A 189 -19.78 -34.90 0.47
N SER A 190 -19.10 -34.56 -0.63
CA SER A 190 -18.62 -35.52 -1.63
C SER A 190 -17.17 -35.97 -1.39
N VAL A 191 -16.45 -35.39 -0.41
CA VAL A 191 -15.09 -35.78 -0.06
C VAL A 191 -15.14 -36.83 1.06
N SER A 192 -14.94 -38.10 0.68
CA SER A 192 -14.81 -39.18 1.65
C SER A 192 -13.38 -39.20 2.21
N GLY A 193 -13.23 -39.08 3.53
CA GLY A 193 -11.91 -39.14 4.20
C GLY A 193 -11.58 -37.98 5.14
N ALA A 194 -12.48 -37.01 5.33
CA ALA A 194 -12.29 -35.95 6.33
C ALA A 194 -12.56 -36.49 7.75
N THR A 195 -11.52 -36.58 8.59
CA THR A 195 -11.66 -36.96 10.00
C THR A 195 -11.87 -35.73 10.86
N VAL A 196 -13.12 -35.41 11.19
CA VAL A 196 -13.44 -34.38 12.20
C VAL A 196 -13.45 -35.04 13.56
N VAL A 197 -12.52 -34.63 14.42
CA VAL A 197 -12.49 -35.07 15.83
C VAL A 197 -13.48 -34.20 16.63
N ASP A 198 -14.38 -34.84 17.39
CA ASP A 198 -15.28 -34.12 18.30
C ASP A 198 -14.48 -33.49 19.44
N PRO A 199 -14.45 -32.15 19.59
CA PRO A 199 -13.70 -31.49 20.65
C PRO A 199 -14.19 -31.87 22.05
N LYS A 200 -15.47 -32.21 22.21
CA LYS A 200 -16.01 -32.63 23.52
C LYS A 200 -15.61 -34.07 23.84
N GLY A 201 -15.79 -34.99 22.89
CA GLY A 201 -15.30 -36.37 23.00
C GLY A 201 -13.79 -36.45 23.25
N TYR A 202 -13.01 -35.60 22.59
CA TYR A 202 -11.56 -35.53 22.78
C TYR A 202 -11.18 -35.11 24.20
N LEU A 203 -11.88 -34.12 24.77
CA LEU A 203 -11.65 -33.70 26.15
C LEU A 203 -12.11 -34.74 27.18
N THR A 204 -13.22 -35.45 26.94
CA THR A 204 -13.67 -36.53 27.83
C THR A 204 -12.73 -37.72 27.79
N ASP A 205 -12.18 -38.06 26.62
CA ASP A 205 -11.20 -39.13 26.45
C ASP A 205 -9.85 -38.78 27.08
N LEU A 206 -9.45 -37.50 27.06
CA LEU A 206 -8.26 -37.04 27.78
C LEU A 206 -8.44 -37.10 29.29
N ASN A 207 -9.62 -36.74 29.80
CA ASN A 207 -9.93 -36.82 31.23
C ASN A 207 -10.09 -38.27 31.72
N SER A 208 -10.64 -39.16 30.90
CA SER A 208 -10.79 -40.58 31.25
C SER A 208 -9.48 -41.36 31.19
N LYS A 209 -8.53 -40.95 30.34
CA LYS A 209 -7.16 -41.47 30.30
C LYS A 209 -6.26 -40.95 31.41
N ASN A 210 -6.74 -40.00 32.22
CA ASN A 210 -6.05 -39.63 33.45
C ASN A 210 -6.28 -40.74 34.50
N VAL A 211 -5.53 -41.84 34.33
CA VAL A 211 -5.56 -42.99 35.23
C VAL A 211 -5.11 -42.52 36.61
N MET A 212 -6.09 -42.39 37.49
CA MET A 212 -6.02 -42.44 38.96
C MET A 212 -4.73 -41.93 39.62
N GLY A 213 -4.84 -40.76 40.26
CA GLY A 213 -4.13 -40.46 41.50
C GLY A 213 -3.07 -39.39 41.37
N ASN A 214 -3.39 -38.20 41.85
CA ASN A 214 -2.51 -37.04 42.01
C ASN A 214 -1.45 -37.26 43.11
N VAL A 215 -0.90 -38.48 43.22
CA VAL A 215 0.08 -38.85 44.23
C VAL A 215 1.41 -39.01 43.53
N ASN A 216 2.23 -37.96 43.55
CA ASN A 216 3.69 -37.97 43.40
C ASN A 216 4.28 -38.93 42.34
N ILE A 217 3.56 -39.16 41.24
CA ILE A 217 3.99 -39.97 40.08
C ILE A 217 5.35 -39.48 39.57
N GLY A 218 5.62 -38.18 39.67
CA GLY A 218 6.92 -37.63 39.29
C GLY A 218 8.08 -37.97 40.23
N GLU A 219 7.84 -38.05 41.54
CA GLU A 219 8.92 -38.17 42.53
C GLU A 219 9.17 -39.64 42.90
N ASP A 220 8.13 -40.40 43.20
CA ASP A 220 8.27 -41.80 43.61
C ASP A 220 8.64 -42.72 42.44
N ILE A 221 8.23 -42.40 41.21
CA ILE A 221 8.68 -43.13 40.01
C ILE A 221 10.15 -42.83 39.71
N LYS A 222 10.61 -41.59 39.91
CA LYS A 222 12.02 -41.26 39.72
C LYS A 222 12.89 -41.96 40.77
N LYS A 223 12.47 -41.94 42.04
CA LYS A 223 13.16 -42.65 43.12
C LYS A 223 13.19 -44.16 42.89
N SER A 224 12.05 -44.78 42.56
CA SER A 224 12.00 -46.22 42.27
C SER A 224 12.84 -46.62 41.05
N ARG A 225 12.86 -45.82 39.98
CA ARG A 225 13.75 -46.05 38.83
C ARG A 225 15.24 -45.99 39.22
N LEU A 226 15.64 -44.98 40.00
CA LEU A 226 17.01 -44.88 40.51
C LEU A 226 17.40 -46.10 41.35
N LEU A 227 16.55 -46.49 42.30
CA LEU A 227 16.80 -47.66 43.15
C LEU A 227 16.93 -48.96 42.34
N LEU A 228 16.11 -49.15 41.31
CA LEU A 228 16.20 -50.31 40.43
C LEU A 228 17.48 -50.31 39.59
N ILE A 229 17.91 -49.14 39.10
CA ILE A 229 19.17 -48.98 38.34
C ILE A 229 20.37 -49.27 39.24
N ASP A 230 20.40 -48.73 40.46
CA ASP A 230 21.50 -48.93 41.41
C ASP A 230 21.61 -50.39 41.84
N CYS A 231 20.47 -51.03 42.16
CA CYS A 231 20.42 -52.44 42.52
C CYS A 231 20.97 -53.32 41.39
N CYS A 232 20.51 -53.10 40.16
CA CYS A 232 20.95 -53.86 38.99
C CYS A 232 22.46 -53.68 38.75
N SER A 233 22.95 -52.43 38.81
CA SER A 233 24.36 -52.10 38.62
C SER A 233 25.24 -52.76 39.68
N SER A 234 24.79 -52.76 40.95
CA SER A 234 25.52 -53.39 42.05
C SER A 234 25.62 -54.91 41.89
N LEU A 235 24.55 -55.57 41.44
CA LEU A 235 24.53 -57.01 41.18
C LEU A 235 25.43 -57.38 40.00
N LEU A 236 25.42 -56.56 38.95
CA LEU A 236 26.24 -56.75 37.76
C LEU A 236 27.73 -56.58 38.09
N LEU A 237 28.09 -55.57 38.88
CA LEU A 237 29.45 -55.39 39.41
C LEU A 237 29.89 -56.54 40.32
N LYS A 238 28.99 -57.06 41.17
CA LYS A 238 29.28 -58.21 42.04
C LYS A 238 29.46 -59.50 41.22
N ARG A 239 28.69 -59.68 40.15
CA ARG A 239 28.81 -60.77 39.18
C ARG A 239 30.18 -60.72 38.48
N ILE A 240 30.56 -59.55 37.95
CA ILE A 240 31.85 -59.33 37.27
C ILE A 240 33.03 -59.59 38.23
N ARG A 241 32.95 -59.09 39.47
CA ARG A 241 33.99 -59.31 40.47
C ARG A 241 34.17 -60.79 40.82
N ASN A 242 33.07 -61.52 41.02
CA ASN A 242 33.12 -62.95 41.29
C ASN A 242 33.68 -63.76 40.10
N THR A 243 33.37 -63.35 38.86
CA THR A 243 33.95 -63.99 37.67
C THR A 243 35.44 -63.67 37.51
N LEU A 244 35.89 -62.48 37.91
CA LEU A 244 37.31 -62.12 37.90
C LEU A 244 38.10 -62.83 39.00
N GLN A 245 37.57 -62.92 40.23
CA GLN A 245 38.23 -63.68 41.30
C GLN A 245 38.24 -65.19 41.02
N GLY A 246 37.12 -65.74 40.52
CA GLY A 246 37.05 -67.13 40.08
C GLY A 246 37.91 -67.43 38.85
N GLY A 247 38.11 -66.45 37.97
CA GLY A 247 39.02 -66.52 36.82
C GLY A 247 40.49 -66.40 37.22
N LEU A 248 40.83 -65.53 38.17
CA LEU A 248 42.17 -65.42 38.76
C LEU A 248 42.57 -66.71 39.49
N LEU A 249 41.63 -67.31 40.23
CA LEU A 249 41.85 -68.60 40.90
C LEU A 249 41.96 -69.78 39.91
N ARG A 250 41.48 -69.64 38.67
CA ARG A 250 41.62 -70.66 37.61
C ARG A 250 42.85 -70.46 36.71
N LEU A 251 43.48 -69.29 36.69
CA LEU A 251 44.57 -68.94 35.76
C LEU A 251 45.98 -68.86 36.38
N GLY A 252 46.20 -69.44 37.56
CA GLY A 252 47.55 -69.79 38.00
C GLY A 252 48.01 -69.08 39.27
N TRP A 253 47.74 -69.73 40.39
CA TRP A 253 48.78 -69.99 41.37
C TRP A 253 49.46 -71.29 40.96
N ASN A 254 50.62 -71.19 40.33
CA ASN A 254 51.66 -72.21 40.28
C ASN A 254 52.95 -71.47 39.90
N GLY A 255 53.79 -71.22 40.90
CA GLY A 255 55.02 -70.43 40.82
C GLY A 255 55.38 -69.92 42.19
#